data_AF-A0A4R1CGX3-F1
#
_entry.id   AF-A0A4R1CGX3-F1
#
_cell.length_a   1.000
_cell.length_b   1.000
_cell.length_c   1.000
_cell.angle_alpha   90.00
_cell.angle_beta   90.00
_cell.angle_gamma   90.00
#
_symmetry.space_group_name_H-M   'P 1'
#
loop_
_entity.id
_entity.type
_entity.pdbx_description
1 polymer ?
#
loop_
_entity_poly.entity_id
_entity_poly.type
_entity_poly.pdbx_seq_one_letter_code
_entity_poly.pdbx_strand_id
1 'polypeptide(L)'
;MRRRDARRHDEQGSALVEFVWLAMLLLVPLVYLLLAVFDVQRASFGAAVASRAAGRAYALAATDDEGLRRAREAATVALDDQGVTQPVDLRVTCEPAPPCHRRGATIVVHLSSRVVLPLVPAALGGGAPSFAVRAEHRVPIGRYRDVGP
;
A
#
# COMPACT_ATOMS: atom_id res chain seq x y z
N MET A 1 -11.47 -31.10 -67.44
CA MET A 1 -10.69 -31.75 -66.39
C MET A 1 -9.73 -30.73 -65.77
N ARG A 2 -10.09 -30.11 -64.63
CA ARG A 2 -9.16 -29.71 -63.55
C ARG A 2 -9.96 -29.07 -62.40
N ARG A 3 -10.03 -29.83 -61.31
CA ARG A 3 -10.56 -29.46 -60.00
C ARG A 3 -9.87 -28.20 -59.48
N ARG A 4 -10.65 -27.20 -59.05
CA ARG A 4 -10.21 -26.13 -58.14
C ARG A 4 -11.20 -26.06 -56.98
N ASP A 5 -11.23 -27.11 -56.18
CA ASP A 5 -11.88 -27.13 -54.88
C ASP A 5 -10.83 -27.57 -53.86
N ALA A 6 -10.14 -26.59 -53.26
CA ALA A 6 -9.24 -26.82 -52.11
C ALA A 6 -8.78 -25.50 -51.45
N ARG A 7 -9.69 -24.54 -51.21
CA ARG A 7 -9.40 -23.35 -50.36
C ARG A 7 -10.57 -22.95 -49.46
N ARG A 8 -11.30 -23.92 -48.92
CA ARG A 8 -12.35 -23.68 -47.91
C ARG A 8 -12.11 -24.42 -46.59
N HIS A 9 -10.88 -24.88 -46.35
CA HIS A 9 -10.59 -25.81 -45.27
C HIS A 9 -9.56 -25.32 -44.23
N ASP A 10 -9.38 -24.02 -44.03
CA ASP A 10 -8.45 -23.53 -42.98
C ASP A 10 -8.91 -22.33 -42.13
N GLU A 11 -10.03 -21.66 -42.44
CA GLU A 11 -10.45 -20.49 -41.64
C GLU A 11 -11.16 -20.84 -40.33
N GLN A 12 -11.74 -22.04 -40.20
CA GLN A 12 -12.49 -22.44 -38.99
C GLN A 12 -11.57 -22.68 -37.78
N GLY A 13 -10.34 -23.14 -37.99
CA GLY A 13 -9.33 -23.24 -36.92
C GLY A 13 -8.75 -21.88 -36.55
N SER A 14 -8.66 -20.94 -37.51
CA SER A 14 -8.16 -19.58 -37.29
C SER A 14 -9.08 -18.76 -36.38
N ALA A 15 -10.40 -18.85 -36.54
CA ALA A 15 -11.33 -18.01 -35.78
C ALA A 15 -11.30 -18.29 -34.27
N LEU A 16 -11.19 -19.57 -33.87
CA LEU A 16 -11.10 -19.94 -32.46
C LEU A 16 -9.75 -19.53 -31.85
N VAL A 17 -8.66 -19.72 -32.58
CA VAL A 17 -7.32 -19.31 -32.12
C VAL A 17 -7.20 -17.79 -32.03
N GLU A 18 -7.73 -17.05 -33.01
CA GLU A 18 -7.75 -15.58 -33.00
C GLU A 18 -8.58 -15.05 -31.83
N PHE A 19 -9.75 -15.64 -31.57
CA PHE A 19 -10.55 -15.27 -30.41
C PHE A 19 -9.81 -15.53 -29.09
N VAL A 20 -9.19 -16.69 -28.94
CA VAL A 20 -8.40 -17.02 -27.74
C VAL A 20 -7.22 -16.07 -27.59
N TRP A 21 -6.53 -15.74 -28.68
CA TRP A 21 -5.43 -14.78 -28.68
C TRP A 21 -5.88 -13.40 -28.24
N LEU A 22 -7.00 -12.89 -28.79
CA LEU A 22 -7.55 -11.58 -28.45
C LEU A 22 -8.07 -11.56 -27.00
N ALA A 23 -8.69 -12.64 -26.56
CA ALA A 23 -9.09 -12.84 -25.18
C ALA A 23 -7.88 -12.83 -24.23
N MET A 24 -6.79 -13.54 -24.56
CA MET A 24 -5.55 -13.52 -23.77
C MET A 24 -4.89 -12.14 -23.77
N LEU A 25 -4.84 -11.47 -24.92
CA LEU A 25 -4.29 -10.13 -25.08
C LEU A 25 -5.00 -9.12 -24.19
N LEU A 26 -6.31 -9.29 -23.95
CA LEU A 26 -7.09 -8.44 -23.05
C LEU A 26 -7.05 -8.91 -21.59
N LEU A 27 -7.16 -10.23 -21.36
CA LEU A 27 -7.28 -10.82 -20.04
C LEU A 27 -5.98 -10.71 -19.24
N VAL A 28 -4.82 -10.94 -19.87
CA VAL A 28 -3.51 -10.87 -19.20
C VAL A 28 -3.25 -9.47 -18.60
N PRO A 29 -3.33 -8.36 -19.37
CA PRO A 29 -3.12 -7.03 -18.78
C PRO A 29 -4.22 -6.66 -17.78
N LEU A 30 -5.46 -7.11 -17.99
CA LEU A 30 -6.54 -6.86 -17.03
C LEU A 30 -6.25 -7.53 -15.68
N VAL A 31 -5.86 -8.81 -15.67
CA VAL A 31 -5.49 -9.53 -14.44
C VAL A 31 -4.28 -8.88 -13.78
N TYR A 32 -3.26 -8.48 -14.56
CA TYR A 32 -2.12 -7.75 -14.04
C TYR A 32 -2.53 -6.45 -13.35
N LEU A 33 -3.40 -5.66 -13.96
CA LEU A 33 -3.92 -4.42 -13.36
C LEU A 33 -4.66 -4.68 -12.06
N LEU A 34 -5.49 -5.74 -11.99
CA LEU A 34 -6.18 -6.13 -10.76
C LEU A 34 -5.18 -6.46 -9.64
N LEU A 35 -4.16 -7.26 -9.92
CA LEU A 35 -3.11 -7.60 -8.94
C LEU A 35 -2.35 -6.36 -8.47
N ALA A 36 -1.94 -5.49 -9.41
CA ALA A 36 -1.25 -4.25 -9.10
C ALA A 36 -2.09 -3.31 -8.21
N VAL A 37 -3.39 -3.19 -8.51
CA VAL A 37 -4.32 -2.38 -7.71
C VAL A 37 -4.48 -2.97 -6.31
N PHE A 38 -4.66 -4.28 -6.18
CA PHE A 38 -4.81 -4.92 -4.87
C PHE A 38 -3.55 -4.76 -3.99
N ASP A 39 -2.35 -4.85 -4.57
CA ASP A 39 -1.11 -4.61 -3.82
C ASP A 39 -0.99 -3.16 -3.33
N VAL A 40 -1.34 -2.19 -4.17
CA VAL A 40 -1.35 -0.77 -3.79
C VAL A 40 -2.42 -0.49 -2.72
N GLN A 41 -3.60 -1.10 -2.86
CA GLN A 41 -4.68 -0.96 -1.89
C GLN A 41 -4.27 -1.54 -0.52
N ARG A 42 -3.70 -2.74 -0.51
CA ARG A 42 -3.18 -3.39 0.69
C ARG A 42 -2.18 -2.52 1.43
N ALA A 43 -1.21 -1.95 0.72
CA ALA A 43 -0.24 -1.04 1.30
C ALA A 43 -0.86 0.27 1.81
N SER A 44 -1.82 0.84 1.08
CA SER A 44 -2.49 2.08 1.50
C SER A 44 -3.36 1.92 2.74
N PHE A 45 -4.08 0.81 2.86
CA PHE A 45 -4.83 0.48 4.07
C PHE A 45 -3.89 0.15 5.23
N GLY A 46 -2.83 -0.62 5.01
CA GLY A 46 -1.80 -0.88 6.01
C GLY A 46 -1.16 0.40 6.54
N ALA A 47 -0.77 1.31 5.66
CA ALA A 47 -0.27 2.63 6.02
C ALA A 47 -1.24 3.43 6.89
N ALA A 48 -2.55 3.41 6.56
CA ALA A 48 -3.57 4.13 7.31
C ALA A 48 -3.87 3.51 8.69
N VAL A 49 -3.87 2.18 8.80
CA VAL A 49 -4.06 1.50 10.08
C VAL A 49 -2.83 1.70 10.97
N ALA A 50 -1.63 1.55 10.40
CA ALA A 50 -0.37 1.73 11.11
C ALA A 50 -0.18 3.16 11.63
N SER A 51 -0.52 4.20 10.85
CA SER A 51 -0.42 5.59 11.33
C SER A 51 -1.36 5.88 12.51
N ARG A 52 -2.56 5.29 12.51
CA ARG A 52 -3.50 5.38 13.64
C ARG A 52 -3.00 4.62 14.86
N ALA A 53 -2.54 3.39 14.68
CA ALA A 53 -1.98 2.57 15.76
C ALA A 53 -0.77 3.24 16.40
N ALA A 54 0.14 3.76 15.58
CA ALA A 54 1.30 4.52 16.00
C ALA A 54 0.92 5.78 16.80
N GLY A 55 -0.04 6.57 16.31
CA GLY A 55 -0.50 7.78 16.99
C GLY A 55 -1.13 7.49 18.35
N ARG A 56 -1.95 6.44 18.44
CA ARG A 56 -2.53 5.99 19.72
C ARG A 56 -1.47 5.51 20.69
N ALA A 57 -0.52 4.69 20.22
CA ALA A 57 0.56 4.17 21.05
C ALA A 57 1.48 5.30 21.56
N TYR A 58 1.76 6.28 20.71
CA TYR A 58 2.50 7.48 21.07
C TYR A 58 1.78 8.27 22.16
N ALA A 59 0.50 8.60 21.98
CA ALA A 59 -0.28 9.42 22.91
C ALA A 59 -0.54 8.77 24.27
N LEU A 60 -0.40 7.44 24.36
CA LEU A 60 -0.55 6.68 25.60
C LEU A 60 0.77 6.49 26.36
N ALA A 61 1.91 6.88 25.79
CA ALA A 61 3.19 6.82 26.47
C ALA A 61 3.33 7.92 27.52
N ALA A 62 4.33 7.76 28.39
CA ALA A 62 4.64 8.74 29.42
C ALA A 62 5.54 9.87 28.91
N THR A 63 6.37 9.59 27.90
CA THR A 63 7.38 10.52 27.36
C THR A 63 7.43 10.43 25.84
N ASP A 64 8.00 11.45 25.19
CA ASP A 64 8.16 11.50 23.73
C ASP A 64 9.03 10.35 23.19
N ASP A 65 10.11 9.99 23.90
CA ASP A 65 11.02 8.90 23.52
C ASP A 65 10.34 7.53 23.59
N GLU A 66 9.65 7.25 24.69
CA GLU A 66 8.87 6.02 24.85
C GLU A 66 7.71 5.97 23.86
N GLY A 67 7.07 7.12 23.62
CA GLY A 67 6.02 7.26 22.61
C GLY A 67 6.51 6.90 21.22
N LEU A 68 7.70 7.38 20.85
CA LEU A 68 8.28 7.08 19.54
C LEU A 68 8.64 5.59 19.39
N ARG A 69 9.16 4.96 20.45
CA ARG A 69 9.44 3.51 20.46
C ARG A 69 8.15 2.70 20.29
N ARG A 70 7.13 2.98 21.10
CA ARG A 70 5.82 2.29 21.02
C ARG A 70 5.10 2.56 19.71
N ALA A 71 5.23 3.77 19.14
CA ALA A 71 4.65 4.11 17.86
C ALA A 71 5.22 3.24 16.73
N ARG A 72 6.54 3.00 16.74
CA ARG A 72 7.19 2.11 15.77
C ARG A 72 6.73 0.67 15.93
N GLU A 73 6.71 0.15 17.16
CA GLU A 73 6.25 -1.22 17.45
C GLU A 73 4.79 -1.43 17.00
N ALA A 74 3.89 -0.50 17.35
CA ALA A 74 2.50 -0.56 16.94
C ALA A 74 2.32 -0.44 15.42
N ALA A 75 3.13 0.40 14.75
CA ALA A 75 3.13 0.50 13.29
C ALA A 75 3.57 -0.83 12.65
N THR A 76 4.63 -1.45 13.15
CA THR A 76 5.14 -2.74 12.64
C THR A 76 4.08 -3.83 12.74
N VAL A 77 3.46 -4.01 13.92
CA VAL A 77 2.39 -5.00 14.11
C VAL A 77 1.23 -4.75 13.12
N ALA A 78 0.79 -3.49 12.99
CA ALA A 78 -0.30 -3.15 12.08
C ALA A 78 0.04 -3.38 10.59
N LEU A 79 1.30 -3.19 10.19
CA LEU A 79 1.77 -3.47 8.83
C LEU A 79 1.88 -4.98 8.58
N ASP A 80 2.35 -5.74 9.56
CA ASP A 80 2.47 -7.19 9.51
C ASP A 80 1.10 -7.87 9.41
N ASP A 81 0.08 -7.37 10.13
CA ASP A 81 -1.31 -7.84 10.02
C ASP A 81 -1.87 -7.66 8.60
N GLN A 82 -1.41 -6.61 7.91
CA GLN A 82 -1.74 -6.37 6.50
C GLN A 82 -0.73 -7.03 5.57
N GLY A 83 0.27 -7.76 6.08
CA GLY A 83 1.43 -8.32 5.37
C GLY A 83 2.09 -7.37 4.36
N VAL A 84 2.23 -6.11 4.75
CA VAL A 84 3.01 -5.10 4.05
C VAL A 84 4.47 -5.28 4.44
N THR A 85 5.27 -5.88 3.55
CA THR A 85 6.68 -6.20 3.81
C THR A 85 7.65 -5.14 3.30
N GLN A 86 7.15 -4.13 2.59
CA GLN A 86 7.98 -3.08 2.04
C GLN A 86 8.48 -2.15 3.15
N PRO A 87 9.69 -1.57 3.02
CA PRO A 87 10.19 -0.60 3.99
C PRO A 87 9.23 0.58 4.16
N VAL A 88 9.08 1.01 5.41
CA VAL A 88 8.20 2.11 5.80
C VAL A 88 9.02 3.16 6.54
N ASP A 89 8.81 4.42 6.19
CA ASP A 89 9.34 5.59 6.87
C ASP A 89 8.24 6.22 7.74
N LEU A 90 8.38 6.06 9.06
CA LEU A 90 7.48 6.60 10.08
C LEU A 90 8.13 7.83 10.73
N ARG A 91 7.46 8.98 10.61
CA ARG A 91 7.82 10.22 11.32
C ARG A 91 6.69 10.66 12.24
N VAL A 92 7.04 11.09 13.44
CA VAL A 92 6.11 11.71 14.38
C VAL A 92 6.56 13.15 14.61
N THR A 93 5.66 14.09 14.37
CA THR A 93 5.86 15.53 14.57
C THR A 93 4.74 16.07 15.45
N CYS A 94 4.92 17.27 16.00
CA CYS A 94 3.96 17.85 16.93
C CYS A 94 3.74 19.31 16.66
N GLU A 95 2.46 19.68 16.67
CA GLU A 95 1.99 21.04 16.49
C GLU A 95 1.45 21.59 17.83
N PRO A 96 1.72 22.86 18.17
CA PRO A 96 2.47 23.85 17.38
C PRO A 96 4.00 23.71 17.47
N ALA A 97 4.51 23.11 18.55
CA ALA A 97 5.95 22.87 18.73
C ALA A 97 6.20 21.72 19.73
N PRO A 98 7.36 21.04 19.65
CA PRO A 98 7.78 20.05 20.64
C PRO A 98 7.93 20.65 22.06
N PRO A 99 7.92 19.84 23.13
CA PRO A 99 7.56 18.41 23.19
C PRO A 99 6.09 18.12 22.88
N CYS A 100 5.83 16.86 22.52
CA CYS A 100 4.53 16.36 22.08
C CYS A 100 3.57 16.08 23.23
N HIS A 101 4.07 15.56 24.35
CA HIS A 101 3.30 15.32 25.57
C HIS A 101 3.02 16.60 26.35
N ARG A 102 2.41 17.59 25.68
CA ARG A 102 1.93 18.85 26.27
C ARG A 102 0.42 18.96 26.08
N ARG A 103 -0.28 19.49 27.09
CA ARG A 103 -1.72 19.79 26.98
C ARG A 103 -1.99 20.68 25.78
N GLY A 104 -2.96 20.29 24.95
CA GLY A 104 -3.36 21.04 23.75
C GLY A 104 -2.41 20.92 22.57
N ALA A 105 -1.37 20.07 22.63
CA ALA A 105 -0.59 19.71 21.47
C ALA A 105 -1.34 18.71 20.57
N THR A 106 -1.02 18.71 19.28
CA THR A 106 -1.49 17.70 18.32
C THR A 106 -0.31 16.91 17.83
N ILE A 107 -0.35 15.59 18.05
CA ILE A 107 0.62 14.65 17.49
C ILE A 107 0.23 14.37 16.04
N VAL A 108 1.16 14.50 15.12
CA VAL A 108 0.99 14.21 13.70
C VAL A 108 1.91 13.05 13.32
N VAL A 109 1.31 11.96 12.89
CA VAL A 109 2.03 10.77 12.42
C VAL A 109 2.01 10.76 10.91
N HIS A 110 3.18 10.78 10.29
CA HIS A 110 3.36 10.61 8.87
C HIS A 110 3.99 9.24 8.61
N LEU A 111 3.38 8.49 7.69
CA LEU A 111 3.87 7.20 7.27
C LEU A 111 3.98 7.20 5.75
N SER A 112 5.13 6.81 5.22
CA SER A 112 5.34 6.66 3.78
C SER A 112 6.00 5.35 3.43
N SER A 113 5.59 4.77 2.30
CA SER A 113 6.16 3.54 1.75
C SER A 113 6.13 3.55 0.22
N ARG A 114 6.84 2.60 -0.38
CA ARG A 114 6.90 2.40 -1.82
C ARG A 114 6.54 0.95 -2.15
N VAL A 115 5.44 0.77 -2.87
CA VAL A 115 4.96 -0.54 -3.33
C VAL A 115 5.61 -0.83 -4.67
N VAL A 116 6.37 -1.92 -4.75
CA VAL A 116 6.94 -2.41 -6.00
C VAL A 116 5.93 -3.36 -6.63
N LEU A 117 5.56 -3.12 -7.90
CA LEU A 117 4.56 -3.94 -8.56
C LEU A 117 5.12 -5.33 -8.90
N PRO A 118 4.29 -6.38 -8.76
CA PRO A 118 4.70 -7.76 -9.03
C PRO A 118 4.79 -8.03 -10.54
N LEU A 119 5.38 -9.15 -10.92
CA LEU A 119 5.34 -9.72 -12.29
C LEU A 119 5.97 -8.87 -13.41
N VAL A 120 6.86 -7.94 -13.09
CA VAL A 120 7.67 -7.22 -14.10
C VAL A 120 9.04 -7.88 -14.24
N PRO A 121 9.35 -8.51 -15.40
CA PRO A 121 10.64 -9.16 -15.63
C PRO A 121 11.79 -8.17 -15.56
N ALA A 122 12.86 -8.52 -14.83
CA ALA A 122 14.08 -7.71 -14.78
C ALA A 122 14.74 -7.50 -16.17
N ALA A 123 14.49 -8.43 -17.10
CA ALA A 123 15.01 -8.40 -18.47
C ALA A 123 14.47 -7.26 -19.35
N LEU A 124 13.36 -6.61 -18.97
CA LEU A 124 12.78 -5.50 -19.74
C LEU A 124 13.54 -4.17 -19.56
N GLY A 125 14.50 -4.09 -18.62
CA GLY A 125 15.22 -2.86 -18.28
C GLY A 125 14.32 -1.82 -17.59
N GLY A 126 14.90 -0.90 -16.82
CA GLY A 126 14.17 0.21 -16.19
C GLY A 126 13.70 0.00 -14.75
N GLY A 127 13.95 -1.17 -14.16
CA GLY A 127 13.55 -1.49 -12.78
C GLY A 127 12.06 -1.77 -12.63
N ALA A 128 11.67 -2.39 -11.52
CA ALA A 128 10.27 -2.68 -11.27
C ALA A 128 9.49 -1.38 -10.99
N PRO A 129 8.36 -1.14 -11.68
CA PRO A 129 7.52 0.04 -11.45
C PRO A 129 7.05 0.06 -10.00
N SER A 130 6.94 1.26 -9.44
CA SER A 130 6.55 1.42 -8.05
C SER A 130 5.65 2.62 -7.80
N PHE A 131 4.77 2.49 -6.82
CA PHE A 131 3.86 3.54 -6.37
C PHE A 131 4.22 4.00 -4.95
N ALA A 132 4.23 5.32 -4.75
CA ALA A 132 4.39 5.90 -3.42
C ALA A 132 3.04 5.90 -2.69
N VAL A 133 3.04 5.39 -1.46
CA VAL A 133 1.89 5.39 -0.55
C VAL A 133 2.22 6.28 0.63
N ARG A 134 1.28 7.14 1.03
CA ARG A 134 1.41 8.02 2.20
C ARG A 134 0.14 7.97 3.03
N ALA A 135 0.29 8.00 4.35
CA ALA A 135 -0.79 8.16 5.29
C ALA A 135 -0.40 9.18 6.37
N GLU A 136 -1.38 9.98 6.79
CA GLU A 136 -1.24 10.92 7.90
C GLU A 136 -2.34 10.70 8.91
N HIS A 137 -1.99 10.75 10.20
CA HIS A 137 -2.97 10.71 11.27
C HIS A 137 -2.64 11.74 12.35
N ARG A 138 -3.68 12.40 12.88
CA ARG A 138 -3.57 13.47 13.86
C ARG A 138 -4.27 13.07 15.16
N VAL A 139 -3.57 13.17 16.28
CA VAL A 139 -4.07 12.83 17.61
C VAL A 139 -3.95 14.04 18.53
N PRO A 140 -5.06 14.69 18.92
CA PRO A 140 -5.02 15.80 19.86
C PRO A 140 -4.82 15.28 21.30
N ILE A 141 -3.90 15.90 22.05
CA ILE A 141 -3.77 15.68 23.49
C ILE A 141 -4.83 16.53 24.20
N GLY A 142 -5.87 15.85 24.67
CA GLY A 142 -7.00 16.47 25.38
C GLY A 142 -6.55 17.37 26.53
N ARG A 143 -7.17 18.56 26.64
CA ARG A 143 -6.95 19.48 27.77
C ARG A 143 -7.50 18.93 29.09
N TYR A 144 -8.53 18.09 29.03
CA TYR A 144 -9.21 17.45 30.15
C TYR A 144 -8.84 15.97 30.20
N ARG A 145 -7.75 15.66 30.89
CA ARG A 145 -7.55 14.34 31.48
C ARG A 145 -7.63 14.56 32.97
N ASP A 146 -8.75 14.18 33.57
CA ASP A 146 -8.89 14.14 35.02
C ASP A 146 -7.87 13.10 35.52
N VAL A 147 -6.89 13.59 36.26
CA VAL A 147 -6.10 12.72 37.13
C VAL A 147 -7.04 12.38 38.27
N GLY A 148 -7.73 11.25 38.16
CA GLY A 148 -8.49 10.70 39.27
C GLY A 148 -7.55 10.38 40.45
N PRO A 149 -8.04 10.50 41.69
CA PRO A 149 -7.23 10.43 42.91
C PRO A 149 -6.52 9.09 43.12
#